data_AF-A0A4S8LDK1-F1
#
_entry.id   AF-A0A4S8LDK1-F1
#
_cell.length_a   1.000
_cell.length_b   1.000
_cell.length_c   1.000
_cell.angle_alpha   90.00
_cell.angle_beta   90.00
_cell.angle_gamma   90.00
#
_symmetry.space_group_name_H-M   'P 1'
#
loop_
_entity.id
_entity.type
_entity.pdbx_description
1 polymer ?
#
loop_
_entity_poly.entity_id
_entity_poly.type
_entity_poly.pdbx_seq_one_letter_code
_entity_poly.pdbx_strand_id
1 'polypeptide(L)'
;MINILISNDHPLGIPISSYIPEKKSMWSMFAAATFNDNKTRDDLIKTIFARATFNQSNENFPLTYNTNDSVQSSEGASPQQGGMFALLALE
;
A
#
# COMPACT_ATOMS: atom_id res chain seq x y z
N MET A 1 14.30 6.56 -14.40
CA MET A 1 13.42 7.20 -13.38
C MET A 1 12.04 6.60 -13.54
N ILE A 2 11.55 5.85 -12.55
CA ILE A 2 10.28 5.11 -12.63
C ILE A 2 9.15 6.08 -12.23
N ASN A 3 8.43 6.62 -13.21
CA ASN A 3 7.40 7.65 -13.04
C ASN A 3 6.01 7.08 -12.67
N ILE A 4 5.95 5.84 -12.19
CA ILE A 4 4.70 5.09 -11.97
C ILE A 4 4.08 5.38 -10.58
N LEU A 5 4.82 6.05 -9.70
CA LEU A 5 4.43 6.27 -8.29
C LEU A 5 3.72 7.61 -8.03
N ILE A 6 3.63 8.49 -9.02
CA ILE A 6 3.11 9.87 -8.86
C ILE A 6 1.74 10.05 -9.54
N SER A 7 1.22 9.02 -10.21
CA SER A 7 -0.10 9.09 -10.84
C SER A 7 -1.20 9.13 -9.77
N ASN A 8 -2.04 10.17 -9.78
CA ASN A 8 -3.31 10.24 -9.04
C ASN A 8 -4.27 9.07 -9.33
N ASP A 9 -3.90 8.21 -10.27
CA ASP A 9 -4.60 6.99 -10.70
C ASP A 9 -4.46 5.83 -9.70
N HIS A 10 -3.62 5.98 -8.66
CA HIS A 10 -3.31 4.92 -7.70
C HIS A 10 -3.47 5.34 -6.22
N PRO A 11 -4.64 5.86 -5.81
CA PRO A 11 -4.84 6.53 -4.52
C PRO A 11 -4.60 5.66 -3.28
N LEU A 12 -4.53 4.33 -3.47
CA LEU A 12 -4.39 3.36 -2.39
C LEU A 12 -3.14 2.48 -2.53
N GLY A 13 -2.14 2.75 -3.36
CA GLY A 13 -0.83 2.04 -3.27
C GLY A 13 -0.28 1.52 -4.59
N ILE A 14 0.65 0.55 -4.53
CA ILE A 14 1.39 0.05 -5.70
C ILE A 14 0.70 -1.18 -6.30
N PRO A 15 0.41 -1.21 -7.62
CA PRO A 15 -0.17 -2.37 -8.29
C PRO A 15 0.80 -3.54 -8.36
N ILE A 16 0.29 -4.76 -8.23
CA ILE A 16 1.07 -6.00 -8.37
C ILE A 16 1.39 -6.26 -9.85
N SER A 17 0.49 -5.86 -10.74
CA SER A 17 0.56 -6.10 -12.18
C SER A 17 -0.24 -5.06 -12.94
N SER A 18 0.10 -4.84 -14.21
CA SER A 18 -0.65 -3.97 -15.11
C SER A 18 -1.97 -4.57 -15.61
N TYR A 19 -2.18 -5.88 -15.40
CA TYR A 19 -3.33 -6.63 -15.92
C TYR A 19 -4.42 -6.87 -14.88
N ILE A 20 -4.05 -6.87 -13.59
CA ILE A 20 -4.98 -7.08 -12.49
C ILE A 20 -5.02 -5.82 -11.62
N PRO A 21 -6.22 -5.32 -11.27
CA PRO A 21 -6.38 -4.11 -10.47
C PRO A 21 -6.08 -4.37 -8.97
N GLU A 22 -5.16 -5.28 -8.65
CA GLU A 22 -4.84 -5.66 -7.28
C GLU A 22 -3.59 -4.96 -6.77
N LYS A 23 -3.64 -4.60 -5.50
CA LYS A 23 -2.55 -3.98 -4.74
C LYS A 23 -2.30 -4.79 -3.49
N LYS A 24 -1.04 -4.81 -3.03
CA LYS A 24 -0.70 -5.37 -1.71
C LYS A 24 -0.10 -4.29 -0.83
N SER A 25 -0.63 -4.16 0.38
CA SER A 25 -0.20 -3.16 1.36
C SER A 25 1.30 -3.32 1.70
N MET A 26 1.80 -4.56 1.76
CA MET A 26 3.21 -4.85 1.99
C MET A 26 4.16 -4.29 0.91
N TRP A 27 3.76 -4.25 -0.36
CA TRP A 27 4.63 -3.71 -1.43
C TRP A 27 4.80 -2.20 -1.29
N SER A 28 3.73 -1.50 -0.92
CA SER A 28 3.81 -0.07 -0.62
C SER A 28 4.70 0.21 0.59
N MET A 29 4.64 -0.61 1.65
CA MET A 29 5.53 -0.47 2.82
C MET A 29 6.99 -0.71 2.44
N PHE A 30 7.26 -1.81 1.73
CA PHE A 30 8.60 -2.15 1.29
C PHE A 30 9.19 -1.03 0.43
N ALA A 31 8.42 -0.55 -0.55
CA ALA A 31 8.82 0.58 -1.37
C ALA A 31 9.14 1.82 -0.52
N ALA A 32 8.23 2.21 0.39
CA ALA A 32 8.44 3.34 1.28
C ALA A 32 9.73 3.21 2.11
N ALA A 33 10.00 2.03 2.68
CA ALA A 33 11.21 1.78 3.46
C ALA A 33 12.51 1.88 2.63
N THR A 34 12.43 1.67 1.32
CA THR A 34 13.61 1.74 0.42
C THR A 34 13.84 3.11 -0.22
N PHE A 35 12.86 4.04 -0.16
CA PHE A 35 12.99 5.35 -0.77
C PHE A 35 13.84 6.29 0.10
N ASN A 36 14.90 6.84 -0.49
CA ASN A 36 15.71 7.90 0.13
C ASN A 36 15.11 9.31 -0.08
N ASP A 37 14.13 9.43 -0.98
CA ASP A 37 13.37 10.68 -1.16
C ASP A 37 12.24 10.75 -0.12
N ASN A 38 12.39 11.65 0.85
CA ASN A 38 11.45 11.81 1.95
C ASN A 38 10.02 12.09 1.46
N LYS A 39 9.87 12.87 0.39
CA LYS A 39 8.55 13.20 -0.15
C LYS A 39 7.82 11.95 -0.67
N THR A 40 8.49 11.16 -1.49
CA THR A 40 7.93 9.92 -2.06
C THR A 40 7.64 8.90 -0.96
N ARG A 41 8.56 8.75 0.00
CA ARG A 41 8.37 7.90 1.18
C ARG A 41 7.11 8.30 1.95
N ASP A 42 6.99 9.57 2.31
CA ASP A 42 5.88 10.07 3.12
C ASP A 42 4.53 9.96 2.37
N ASP A 43 4.53 10.19 1.05
CA ASP A 43 3.34 10.04 0.22
C ASP A 43 2.89 8.56 0.12
N LEU A 44 3.82 7.60 0.07
CA LEU A 44 3.51 6.17 0.18
C LEU A 44 3.00 5.78 1.59
N ILE A 45 3.60 6.31 2.65
CA ILE A 45 3.14 6.07 4.03
C ILE A 45 1.72 6.58 4.23
N LYS A 46 1.41 7.80 3.77
CA LYS A 46 0.04 8.35 3.80
C LYS A 46 -0.95 7.43 3.09
N THR A 47 -0.55 6.85 1.96
CA THR A 47 -1.38 5.93 1.19
C THR A 47 -1.67 4.63 1.97
N ILE A 48 -0.67 4.10 2.68
CA ILE A 48 -0.82 2.93 3.56
C ILE A 48 -1.79 3.24 4.71
N PHE A 49 -1.62 4.39 5.37
CA PHE A 49 -2.53 4.83 6.43
C PHE A 49 -3.96 5.04 5.93
N ALA A 50 -4.14 5.73 4.79
CA ALA A 50 -5.45 5.94 4.18
C ALA A 50 -6.16 4.62 3.91
N ARG A 51 -5.42 3.60 3.45
CA ARG A 51 -5.97 2.25 3.27
C ARG A 51 -6.30 1.57 4.60
N ALA A 52 -5.43 1.68 5.60
CA ALA A 52 -5.66 1.09 6.94
C ALA A 52 -6.88 1.67 7.65
N THR A 53 -7.17 2.95 7.43
CA THR A 53 -8.32 3.64 8.02
C THR A 53 -9.54 3.66 7.10
N PHE A 54 -9.53 2.94 5.98
CA PHE A 54 -10.63 2.95 5.02
C PHE A 54 -11.82 2.14 5.56
N ASN A 55 -12.82 2.86 6.05
CA ASN A 55 -14.00 2.33 6.75
C ASN A 55 -15.01 1.59 5.86
N GLN A 56 -14.83 1.57 4.53
CA GLN A 56 -15.68 0.82 3.61
C GLN A 56 -15.04 -0.53 3.20
N SER A 57 -13.94 -0.95 3.83
CA SER A 57 -13.36 -2.29 3.63
C SER A 57 -14.06 -3.33 4.50
N ASN A 58 -14.19 -4.54 3.96
CA ASN A 58 -14.71 -5.70 4.69
C ASN A 58 -13.74 -6.19 5.77
N GLU A 59 -12.44 -5.94 5.60
CA GLU A 59 -11.38 -6.36 6.51
C GLU A 59 -10.56 -5.16 6.97
N ASN A 60 -10.16 -5.18 8.24
CA ASN A 60 -9.21 -4.20 8.75
C ASN A 60 -7.83 -4.47 8.16
N PHE A 61 -7.29 -3.46 7.51
CA PHE A 61 -5.95 -3.46 6.94
C PHE A 61 -5.60 -4.69 6.08
N PRO A 62 -6.26 -4.84 4.94
CA PRO A 62 -6.16 -6.07 4.17
C PRO A 62 -4.80 -6.25 3.50
N LEU A 63 -4.39 -7.50 3.34
CA LEU A 63 -3.15 -7.84 2.65
C LEU A 63 -3.24 -7.46 1.17
N THR A 64 -4.38 -7.74 0.54
CA THR A 64 -4.62 -7.49 -0.89
C THR A 64 -5.97 -6.79 -1.09
N TYR A 65 -6.03 -5.84 -2.02
CA TYR A 65 -7.26 -5.10 -2.33
C TYR A 65 -7.31 -4.64 -3.77
N ASN A 66 -8.54 -4.51 -4.30
CA ASN A 66 -8.81 -4.07 -5.66
C ASN A 66 -8.85 -2.52 -5.76
N THR A 67 -8.36 -1.95 -6.86
CA THR A 67 -8.41 -0.50 -7.15
C THR A 67 -9.77 -0.03 -7.63
N ASN A 68 -10.52 -0.90 -8.30
CA ASN A 68 -11.83 -0.59 -8.88
C ASN A 68 -12.93 -0.73 -7.84
N ASP A 69 -12.70 -1.58 -6.84
CA ASP A 69 -13.65 -1.84 -5.77
C ASP A 69 -12.89 -1.88 -4.44
N SER A 70 -12.82 -0.72 -3.78
CA SER A 70 -12.10 -0.54 -2.52
C SER A 70 -12.68 -1.38 -1.37
N VAL A 71 -13.83 -2.02 -1.61
CA VAL A 71 -14.56 -2.91 -0.71
C VAL A 71 -14.06 -4.35 -0.82
N GLN A 72 -13.61 -4.78 -2.02
CA GLN A 72 -13.11 -6.14 -2.23
C GLN A 72 -11.66 -6.25 -1.75
N SER A 73 -11.53 -6.77 -0.54
CA SER A 73 -10.28 -7.15 0.08
C SER A 73 -10.19 -8.66 0.25
N SER A 74 -9.02 -9.21 -0.03
CA SER A 74 -8.67 -10.58 0.35
C SER A 74 -7.70 -10.54 1.51
N GLU A 75 -8.01 -11.33 2.54
CA GLU A 75 -7.22 -11.54 3.75
C GLU A 75 -7.07 -10.28 4.61
N GLY A 76 -7.32 -10.43 5.92
CA GLY A 76 -7.14 -9.36 6.91
C GLY A 76 -5.67 -9.14 7.27
N ALA A 77 -5.46 -8.42 8.39
CA ALA A 77 -4.13 -8.18 8.92
C ALA A 77 -3.34 -9.48 9.18
N SER A 78 -2.08 -9.50 8.76
CA SER A 78 -1.20 -10.68 8.82
C SER A 78 0.20 -10.35 9.37
N PRO A 79 0.92 -11.32 9.96
CA PRO A 79 2.31 -11.13 10.41
C PRO A 79 3.25 -10.62 9.31
N GLN A 80 2.98 -10.98 8.04
CA GLN A 80 3.75 -10.51 6.88
C GLN A 80 3.72 -8.98 6.75
N GLN A 81 2.56 -8.36 7.00
CA GLN A 81 2.44 -6.90 6.99
C GLN A 81 3.15 -6.27 8.19
N GLY A 82 3.08 -6.89 9.37
CA GLY A 82 3.80 -6.43 10.56
C GLY A 82 5.33 -6.42 10.36
N GLY A 83 5.89 -7.45 9.73
CA GLY A 83 7.31 -7.49 9.39
C GLY A 83 7.73 -6.38 8.43
N MET A 84 6.87 -6.00 7.48
CA MET A 84 7.14 -4.92 6.54
C MET A 84 6.98 -3.53 7.17
N PHE A 85 6.08 -3.36 8.13
CA PHE A 85 6.01 -2.15 8.96
C PHE A 85 7.28 -1.93 9.77
N ALA A 86 7.91 -2.99 10.27
CA ALA A 86 9.17 -2.86 11.01
C ALA A 86 10.28 -2.24 10.16
N LEU A 87 10.24 -2.40 8.82
CA LEU A 87 11.20 -1.75 7.92
C LEU A 87 11.05 -0.22 7.90
N LEU A 88 9.85 0.30 8.15
CA LEU A 88 9.60 1.75 8.24
C LEU A 88 10.10 2.36 9.55
N ALA A 89 10.36 1.54 10.57
CA ALA A 89 10.87 1.99 11.86
C ALA A 89 12.41 2.05 11.90
N LEU A 90 13.08 1.49 10.89
CA LEU A 90 14.53 1.53 10.77
C LEU A 90 14.95 2.88 10.15
N GLU A 91 15.09 3.89 11.00
CA GLU A 91 15.86 5.11 10.68
C GLU A 91 17.29 5.02 11.24
#